data_AF-A0A1H7N666-F1
#
_entry.id   AF-A0A1H7N666-F1
#
_cell.length_a   1.000
_cell.length_b   1.000
_cell.length_c   1.000
_cell.angle_alpha   90.00
_cell.angle_beta   90.00
_cell.angle_gamma   90.00
#
_symmetry.space_group_name_H-M   'P 1'
#
loop_
_entity.id
_entity.type
_entity.pdbx_description
1 polymer ?
#
loop_
_entity_poly.entity_id
_entity_poly.type
_entity_poly.pdbx_seq_one_letter_code
_entity_poly.pdbx_strand_id
1 'polypeptide(L)'
;MAFTLPTQTDAQTETETETETEDETVFGGERVEDYEDYWKTIDMIRLLKKSCKALGVAKKKDKGRSPWADHYCHFDAIAYGDDENEGLKQKCASLDGNLPTYKDEFEEPEGEFDKITKDNCEDFGLPADSFGEDEDPIFVPVDYEAPEEVWYQTEGEEVETETVKETFETVNRVGDATSDELLEAIEEAGMKVVWA
;
A
#
# COMPACT_ATOMS: atom_id res chain seq x y z
N MET A 1 46.37 73.12 -37.05
CA MET A 1 45.27 72.56 -37.87
C MET A 1 44.27 71.96 -36.90
N ALA A 2 43.02 72.39 -36.97
CA ALA A 2 41.92 71.80 -36.20
C ALA A 2 41.37 70.59 -36.96
N PHE A 3 40.98 69.53 -36.23
CA PHE A 3 39.94 68.61 -36.65
C PHE A 3 39.35 67.91 -35.42
N THR A 4 38.06 68.14 -35.19
CA THR A 4 37.21 67.49 -34.18
C THR A 4 36.35 66.44 -34.90
N LEU A 5 36.16 65.26 -34.29
CA LEU A 5 35.10 64.28 -34.61
C LEU A 5 34.77 63.44 -33.35
N PRO A 6 33.59 62.78 -33.28
CA PRO A 6 32.58 63.05 -32.25
C PRO A 6 32.48 62.01 -31.14
N THR A 7 31.72 62.39 -30.10
CA THR A 7 31.19 61.57 -29.02
C THR A 7 30.32 60.42 -29.54
N GLN A 8 30.54 59.21 -29.02
CA GLN A 8 29.47 58.22 -28.88
C GLN A 8 29.62 57.54 -27.52
N THR A 9 28.70 57.90 -26.64
CA THR A 9 28.32 57.16 -25.44
C THR A 9 27.65 55.88 -25.89
N ASP A 10 28.14 54.73 -25.43
CA ASP A 10 27.25 53.60 -25.16
C ASP A 10 27.79 52.87 -23.94
N ALA A 11 26.97 52.90 -22.90
CA ALA A 11 27.18 52.21 -21.65
C ALA A 11 26.81 50.74 -21.86
N GLN A 12 27.80 49.85 -21.82
CA GLN A 12 27.51 48.45 -21.53
C GLN A 12 27.36 48.32 -20.01
N THR A 13 26.14 48.53 -19.54
CA THR A 13 25.69 47.92 -18.29
C THR A 13 25.39 46.46 -18.62
N GLU A 14 26.35 45.58 -18.37
CA GLU A 14 26.08 44.15 -18.24
C GLU A 14 25.22 43.98 -16.98
N THR A 15 23.91 44.02 -17.17
CA THR A 15 22.96 43.56 -16.17
C THR A 15 22.82 42.08 -16.44
N GLU A 16 23.62 41.27 -15.76
CA GLU A 16 23.29 39.86 -15.55
C GLU A 16 22.04 39.86 -14.66
N THR A 17 20.88 39.96 -15.29
CA THR A 17 19.63 39.57 -14.65
C THR A 17 19.62 38.04 -14.69
N GLU A 18 20.14 37.41 -13.64
CA GLU A 18 19.72 36.07 -13.27
C GLU A 18 18.21 36.16 -12.98
N THR A 19 17.39 35.98 -14.00
CA THR A 19 16.03 35.53 -13.79
C THR A 19 16.16 34.11 -13.27
N GLU A 20 16.11 33.95 -11.94
CA GLU A 20 15.59 32.73 -11.34
C GLU A 20 14.25 32.47 -12.04
N THR A 21 14.25 31.55 -13.00
CA THR A 21 13.02 30.89 -13.40
C THR A 21 12.59 30.13 -12.17
N GLU A 22 11.70 30.73 -11.39
CA GLU A 22 10.84 29.98 -10.48
C GLU A 22 10.22 28.89 -11.36
N ASP A 23 10.65 27.64 -11.16
CA ASP A 23 9.98 26.48 -11.74
C ASP A 23 8.57 26.53 -11.16
N GLU A 24 7.65 27.20 -11.87
CA GLU A 24 6.22 27.17 -11.55
C GLU A 24 5.81 25.70 -11.63
N THR A 25 5.72 25.09 -10.46
CA THR A 25 5.36 23.69 -10.36
C THR A 25 3.95 23.50 -10.92
N VAL A 26 3.66 22.32 -11.45
CA VAL A 26 2.36 22.06 -12.09
C VAL A 26 1.19 22.27 -11.13
N PHE A 27 1.45 22.15 -9.82
CA PHE A 27 0.46 22.35 -8.76
C PHE A 27 0.52 23.75 -8.13
N GLY A 28 1.41 24.64 -8.59
CA GLY A 28 1.56 25.99 -8.03
C GLY A 28 1.93 26.01 -6.54
N GLY A 29 2.56 24.93 -6.05
CA GLY A 29 2.81 24.69 -4.63
C GLY A 29 1.57 24.34 -3.79
N GLU A 30 0.39 24.16 -4.40
CA GLU A 30 -0.84 23.77 -3.71
C GLU A 30 -1.01 22.25 -3.70
N ARG A 31 -1.37 21.69 -2.54
CA ARG A 31 -1.75 20.28 -2.43
C ARG A 31 -3.16 20.08 -2.96
N VAL A 32 -3.35 18.98 -3.68
CA VAL A 32 -4.62 18.65 -4.32
C VAL A 32 -5.19 17.40 -3.66
N GLU A 33 -6.37 17.54 -3.06
CA GLU A 33 -6.99 16.53 -2.19
C GLU A 33 -7.06 15.13 -2.81
N ASP A 34 -7.54 15.01 -4.06
CA ASP A 34 -7.64 13.69 -4.72
C ASP A 34 -6.26 13.01 -4.92
N TYR A 35 -5.21 13.78 -5.22
CA TYR A 35 -3.84 13.26 -5.34
C TYR A 35 -3.29 12.85 -3.98
N GLU A 36 -3.54 13.67 -2.97
CA GLU A 36 -3.16 13.45 -1.58
C GLU A 36 -3.78 12.15 -1.04
N ASP A 37 -5.09 12.02 -1.17
CA ASP A 37 -5.87 10.85 -0.75
C ASP A 37 -5.45 9.60 -1.50
N TYR A 38 -5.13 9.73 -2.80
CA TYR A 38 -4.62 8.60 -3.58
C TYR A 38 -3.32 8.06 -2.97
N TRP A 39 -2.35 8.92 -2.69
CA TRP A 39 -1.05 8.48 -2.18
C TRP A 39 -1.14 7.97 -0.74
N LYS A 40 -1.97 8.58 0.11
CA LYS A 40 -2.31 8.04 1.45
C LYS A 40 -2.89 6.63 1.33
N THR A 41 -3.84 6.43 0.41
CA THR A 41 -4.44 5.11 0.15
C THR A 41 -3.41 4.10 -0.37
N ILE A 42 -2.50 4.52 -1.25
CA ILE A 42 -1.43 3.66 -1.77
C ILE A 42 -0.49 3.19 -0.67
N ASP A 43 -0.11 4.07 0.26
CA ASP A 43 0.74 3.68 1.39
C ASP A 43 0.04 2.66 2.31
N MET A 44 -1.27 2.81 2.54
CA MET A 44 -2.06 1.78 3.24
C MET A 44 -2.08 0.43 2.51
N ILE A 45 -2.24 0.43 1.18
CA ILE A 45 -2.17 -0.78 0.36
C ILE A 45 -0.77 -1.42 0.46
N ARG A 46 0.29 -0.62 0.43
CA ARG A 46 1.68 -1.10 0.54
C ARG A 46 1.93 -1.74 1.90
N LEU A 47 1.49 -1.10 2.99
CA LEU A 47 1.54 -1.64 4.34
C LEU A 47 0.84 -3.00 4.40
N LEU A 48 -0.45 -3.04 4.06
CA LEU A 48 -1.27 -4.25 4.16
C LEU A 48 -0.73 -5.39 3.30
N LYS A 49 -0.24 -5.08 2.09
CA LYS A 49 0.38 -6.08 1.21
C LYS A 49 1.64 -6.67 1.83
N LYS A 50 2.50 -5.85 2.43
CA LYS A 50 3.71 -6.31 3.12
C LYS A 50 3.34 -7.13 4.35
N SER A 51 2.40 -6.68 5.19
CA SER A 51 1.94 -7.39 6.38
C SER A 51 1.31 -8.75 6.02
N CYS A 52 0.41 -8.79 5.04
CA CYS A 52 -0.21 -10.01 4.54
C CYS A 52 0.84 -11.03 4.04
N LYS A 53 1.86 -10.55 3.32
CA LYS A 53 2.95 -11.39 2.82
C LYS A 53 3.86 -11.88 3.95
N ALA A 54 4.23 -10.99 4.86
CA ALA A 54 5.16 -11.27 5.95
C ALA A 54 4.60 -12.27 6.95
N LEU A 55 3.35 -12.06 7.36
CA LEU A 55 2.69 -12.91 8.36
C LEU A 55 2.10 -14.19 7.73
N GLY A 56 2.04 -14.27 6.40
CA GLY A 56 1.43 -15.41 5.69
C GLY A 56 -0.07 -15.55 5.95
N VAL A 57 -0.70 -14.47 6.42
CA VAL A 57 -2.01 -14.46 7.07
C VAL A 57 -3.18 -14.43 6.10
N ALA A 58 -3.03 -13.78 4.95
CA ALA A 58 -4.12 -13.61 3.99
C ALA A 58 -3.60 -13.20 2.61
N LYS A 59 -4.36 -13.52 1.56
CA LYS A 59 -4.16 -13.02 0.19
C LYS A 59 -5.40 -12.25 -0.24
N LYS A 60 -5.29 -11.41 -1.27
CA LYS A 60 -6.43 -10.67 -1.86
C LYS A 60 -7.63 -11.57 -2.17
N LYS A 61 -7.39 -12.81 -2.59
CA LYS A 61 -8.44 -13.81 -2.91
C LYS A 61 -9.24 -14.29 -1.70
N ASP A 62 -8.76 -14.03 -0.49
CA ASP A 62 -9.38 -14.47 0.76
C ASP A 62 -10.37 -13.42 1.30
N LYS A 63 -10.78 -12.46 0.45
CA LYS A 63 -11.87 -11.51 0.72
C LYS A 63 -13.13 -12.26 1.18
N GLY A 64 -13.73 -11.80 2.27
CA GLY A 64 -14.88 -12.40 2.96
C GLY A 64 -14.52 -13.54 3.92
N ARG A 65 -13.24 -13.92 4.03
CA ARG A 65 -12.75 -14.94 4.98
C ARG A 65 -11.75 -14.39 5.99
N SER A 66 -11.07 -13.30 5.63
CA SER A 66 -10.05 -12.66 6.45
C SER A 66 -10.34 -11.16 6.59
N PRO A 67 -10.40 -10.62 7.82
CA PRO A 67 -10.44 -9.17 8.05
C PRO A 67 -9.29 -8.44 7.33
N TRP A 68 -8.09 -9.03 7.31
CA TRP A 68 -6.92 -8.46 6.60
C TRP A 68 -7.11 -8.42 5.09
N ALA A 69 -7.64 -9.49 4.49
CA ALA A 69 -7.94 -9.49 3.06
C ALA A 69 -9.03 -8.48 2.70
N ASP A 70 -10.06 -8.35 3.54
CA ASP A 70 -11.12 -7.36 3.35
C ASP A 70 -10.59 -5.94 3.47
N HIS A 71 -9.78 -5.65 4.48
CA HIS A 71 -9.16 -4.35 4.68
C HIS A 71 -8.25 -3.98 3.50
N TYR A 72 -7.44 -4.93 3.01
CA TYR A 72 -6.65 -4.73 1.79
C TYR A 72 -7.53 -4.44 0.58
N CYS A 73 -8.60 -5.22 0.38
CA CYS A 73 -9.51 -5.02 -0.75
C CYS A 73 -10.28 -3.70 -0.66
N HIS A 74 -10.56 -3.21 0.55
CA HIS A 74 -11.23 -1.93 0.77
C HIS A 74 -10.38 -0.77 0.24
N PHE A 75 -9.12 -0.66 0.67
CA PHE A 75 -8.24 0.39 0.15
C PHE A 75 -7.92 0.22 -1.34
N ASP A 76 -7.76 -1.02 -1.82
CA ASP A 76 -7.56 -1.29 -3.25
C ASP A 76 -8.75 -0.79 -4.09
N ALA A 77 -9.98 -0.96 -3.62
CA ALA A 77 -11.18 -0.40 -4.25
C ALA A 77 -11.23 1.13 -4.19
N ILE A 78 -10.82 1.76 -3.08
CA ILE A 78 -10.73 3.23 -3.00
C ILE A 78 -9.73 3.78 -4.02
N ALA A 79 -8.53 3.18 -4.12
CA ALA A 79 -7.48 3.64 -5.02
C ALA A 79 -7.83 3.43 -6.50
N TYR A 80 -8.33 2.26 -6.86
CA TYR A 80 -8.46 1.82 -8.26
C TYR A 80 -9.91 1.75 -8.76
N GLY A 81 -10.89 1.82 -7.87
CA GLY A 81 -12.30 1.65 -8.18
C GLY A 81 -12.75 0.20 -8.07
N ASP A 82 -14.05 0.01 -8.13
CA ASP A 82 -14.72 -1.27 -8.24
C ASP A 82 -15.86 -1.20 -9.26
N ASP A 83 -16.72 -2.21 -9.30
CA ASP A 83 -17.85 -2.25 -10.24
C ASP A 83 -18.89 -1.14 -9.97
N GLU A 84 -18.88 -0.52 -8.78
CA GLU A 84 -19.88 0.45 -8.34
C GLU A 84 -19.33 1.89 -8.25
N ASN A 85 -18.02 2.07 -8.05
CA ASN A 85 -17.41 3.38 -7.80
C ASN A 85 -16.14 3.64 -8.61
N GLU A 86 -16.00 4.89 -9.06
CA GLU A 86 -14.77 5.41 -9.66
C GLU A 86 -13.68 5.62 -8.59
N GLY A 87 -12.53 4.99 -8.77
CA GLY A 87 -11.40 5.10 -7.84
C GLY A 87 -10.64 6.42 -7.93
N LEU A 88 -9.89 6.75 -6.88
CA LEU A 88 -9.07 7.96 -6.80
C LEU A 88 -8.11 8.10 -7.97
N LYS A 89 -7.53 7.00 -8.47
CA LYS A 89 -6.64 7.01 -9.64
C LYS A 89 -7.30 7.63 -10.88
N GLN A 90 -8.58 7.32 -11.09
CA GLN A 90 -9.32 7.79 -12.26
C GLN A 90 -9.76 9.24 -12.08
N LYS A 91 -10.15 9.64 -10.86
CA LYS A 91 -10.40 11.05 -10.51
C LYS A 91 -9.16 11.90 -10.78
N CYS A 92 -7.99 11.44 -10.31
CA CYS A 92 -6.71 12.12 -10.54
C CYS A 92 -6.36 12.25 -12.02
N ALA A 93 -6.76 11.31 -12.87
CA ALA A 93 -6.49 11.37 -14.32
C ALA A 93 -7.20 12.53 -15.02
N SER A 94 -8.21 13.14 -14.39
CA SER A 94 -8.93 14.30 -14.90
C SER A 94 -8.39 15.64 -14.38
N LEU A 95 -7.40 15.62 -13.48
CA LEU A 95 -6.79 16.79 -12.87
C LEU A 95 -5.51 17.20 -13.60
N ASP A 96 -5.07 18.45 -13.40
CA ASP A 96 -3.77 18.91 -13.89
C ASP A 96 -2.63 18.14 -13.21
N GLY A 97 -1.52 17.95 -13.93
CA GLY A 97 -0.39 17.15 -13.47
C GLY A 97 -0.60 15.65 -13.60
N ASN A 98 0.15 14.88 -12.82
CA ASN A 98 0.02 13.42 -12.77
C ASN A 98 0.49 12.90 -11.40
N LEU A 99 0.08 11.66 -11.08
CA LEU A 99 0.33 11.05 -9.77
C LEU A 99 1.83 10.99 -9.41
N PRO A 100 2.74 10.50 -10.29
CA PRO A 100 4.18 10.56 -10.04
C PRO A 100 4.69 11.95 -9.73
N THR A 101 4.37 12.95 -10.56
CA THR A 101 4.85 14.33 -10.36
C THR A 101 4.35 14.91 -9.05
N TYR A 102 3.12 14.61 -8.65
CA TYR A 102 2.60 15.01 -7.34
C TYR A 102 3.42 14.41 -6.19
N LYS A 103 3.76 13.11 -6.28
CA LYS A 103 4.55 12.44 -5.26
C LYS A 103 5.96 13.00 -5.16
N ASP A 104 6.58 13.33 -6.30
CA ASP A 104 7.92 13.92 -6.35
C ASP A 104 7.96 15.32 -5.71
N GLU A 105 6.87 16.09 -5.83
CA GLU A 105 6.81 17.47 -5.31
C GLU A 105 6.52 17.54 -3.80
N PHE A 106 5.58 16.73 -3.32
CA PHE A 106 5.10 16.85 -1.94
C PHE A 106 5.62 15.77 -1.00
N GLU A 107 6.05 14.62 -1.54
CA GLU A 107 6.62 13.43 -0.87
C GLU A 107 5.85 12.91 0.35
N GLU A 108 5.88 13.66 1.45
CA GLU A 108 5.22 13.39 2.72
C GLU A 108 3.77 13.92 2.71
N PRO A 109 2.79 13.10 3.15
CA PRO A 109 1.40 13.54 3.25
C PRO A 109 1.21 14.60 4.34
N GLU A 110 0.22 15.46 4.15
CA GLU A 110 -0.24 16.42 5.15
C GLU A 110 -1.05 15.74 6.25
N GLY A 111 -0.61 15.92 7.51
CA GLY A 111 -1.25 15.42 8.73
C GLY A 111 -0.27 14.75 9.69
N GLU A 112 -0.79 13.99 10.65
CA GLU A 112 0.02 13.18 11.57
C GLU A 112 0.14 11.73 11.03
N PHE A 113 1.36 11.35 10.68
CA PHE A 113 1.67 10.02 10.14
C PHE A 113 2.92 9.43 10.79
N ASP A 114 2.88 8.12 11.02
CA ASP A 114 4.07 7.32 11.29
C ASP A 114 4.79 7.02 9.97
N LYS A 115 6.08 7.36 9.93
CA LYS A 115 6.95 7.09 8.79
C LYS A 115 7.63 5.74 8.95
N ILE A 116 7.20 4.77 8.15
CA ILE A 116 7.79 3.43 8.10
C ILE A 116 8.83 3.38 7.00
N THR A 117 10.05 3.03 7.39
CA THR A 117 11.25 2.90 6.56
C THR A 117 11.86 1.52 6.78
N LYS A 118 12.84 1.14 5.97
CA LYS A 118 13.59 -0.10 6.18
C LYS A 118 14.21 -0.21 7.59
N ASP A 119 14.66 0.91 8.16
CA ASP A 119 15.38 0.94 9.43
C ASP A 119 14.48 0.74 10.66
N ASN A 120 13.19 1.05 10.56
CA ASN A 120 12.23 0.95 11.66
C ASN A 120 11.04 0.03 11.36
N CYS A 121 10.98 -0.62 10.20
CA CYS A 121 9.84 -1.46 9.81
C CYS A 121 9.58 -2.64 10.77
N GLU A 122 10.60 -3.14 11.45
CA GLU A 122 10.45 -4.20 12.45
C GLU A 122 9.63 -3.75 13.68
N ASP A 123 9.68 -2.46 14.03
CA ASP A 123 8.86 -1.88 15.10
C ASP A 123 7.36 -1.91 14.75
N PHE A 124 7.04 -1.98 13.46
CA PHE A 124 5.69 -2.08 12.91
C PHE A 124 5.31 -3.53 12.54
N GLY A 125 6.11 -4.52 12.96
CA GLY A 125 5.85 -5.93 12.69
C GLY A 125 6.09 -6.36 11.24
N LEU A 126 6.83 -5.56 10.45
CA LEU A 126 7.25 -5.90 9.10
C LEU A 126 8.71 -6.39 9.11
N PRO A 127 9.07 -7.44 8.34
CA PRO A 127 10.44 -7.90 8.27
C PRO A 127 11.30 -6.93 7.46
N ALA A 128 12.55 -6.71 7.86
CA ALA A 128 13.49 -5.81 7.17
C ALA A 128 13.66 -6.11 5.67
N ASP A 129 13.59 -7.39 5.29
CA ASP A 129 13.66 -7.84 3.90
C ASP A 129 12.40 -7.53 3.08
N SER A 130 11.35 -6.97 3.71
CA SER A 130 10.14 -6.54 3.00
C SER A 130 10.33 -5.20 2.28
N PHE A 131 11.34 -4.41 2.61
CA PHE A 131 11.65 -3.12 1.97
C PHE A 131 12.85 -3.23 1.03
N GLY A 132 12.71 -2.65 -0.17
CA GLY A 132 13.83 -2.44 -1.09
C GLY A 132 14.88 -1.46 -0.52
N GLU A 133 16.09 -1.45 -1.07
CA GLU A 133 17.15 -0.51 -0.63
C GLU A 133 16.79 0.95 -0.92
N ASP A 134 16.11 1.20 -2.05
CA ASP A 134 15.69 2.53 -2.51
C ASP A 134 14.15 2.66 -2.50
N GLU A 135 13.46 1.90 -1.65
CA GLU A 135 12.01 1.96 -1.58
C GLU A 135 11.54 3.17 -0.76
N ASP A 136 10.61 3.96 -1.32
CA ASP A 136 10.00 5.10 -0.63
C ASP A 136 9.42 4.70 0.73
N PRO A 137 9.48 5.58 1.73
CA PRO A 137 8.79 5.37 3.00
C PRO A 137 7.30 5.11 2.80
N ILE A 138 6.71 4.38 3.74
CA ILE A 138 5.27 4.20 3.84
C ILE A 138 4.79 5.10 4.97
N PHE A 139 3.83 5.97 4.68
CA PHE A 139 3.22 6.83 5.69
C PHE A 139 1.89 6.23 6.15
N VAL A 140 1.77 5.99 7.46
CA VAL A 140 0.59 5.37 8.07
C VAL A 140 -0.05 6.37 9.03
N PRO A 141 -1.36 6.63 8.96
CA PRO A 141 -2.03 7.50 9.94
C PRO A 141 -1.76 7.00 11.37
N VAL A 142 -1.45 7.92 12.29
CA VAL A 142 -1.13 7.57 13.69
C VAL A 142 -2.30 6.91 14.43
N ASP A 143 -3.53 7.12 13.95
CA ASP A 143 -4.77 6.54 14.44
C ASP A 143 -5.16 5.25 13.71
N TYR A 144 -4.29 4.74 12.82
CA TYR A 144 -4.57 3.50 12.10
C TYR A 144 -4.50 2.27 13.01
N GLU A 145 -5.61 1.54 13.09
CA GLU A 145 -5.69 0.25 13.77
C GLU A 145 -5.80 -0.89 12.75
N ALA A 146 -4.79 -1.78 12.77
CA ALA A 146 -4.80 -2.99 11.97
C ALA A 146 -5.82 -4.00 12.53
N PRO A 147 -6.42 -4.86 11.70
CA PRO A 147 -7.32 -5.91 12.20
C PRO A 147 -6.61 -6.85 13.18
N GLU A 148 -7.21 -7.09 14.34
CA GLU A 148 -6.65 -7.98 15.36
C GLU A 148 -6.68 -9.45 14.91
N GLU A 149 -7.76 -9.86 14.24
CA GLU A 149 -7.98 -11.24 13.79
C GLU A 149 -7.51 -11.45 12.35
N VAL A 150 -6.85 -12.59 12.12
CA VAL A 150 -6.39 -12.98 10.77
C VAL A 150 -7.52 -13.59 9.94
N TRP A 151 -8.38 -14.41 10.56
CA TRP A 151 -9.49 -15.11 9.91
C TRP A 151 -10.76 -14.81 10.68
N TYR A 152 -11.88 -14.63 9.97
CA TYR A 152 -13.17 -14.57 10.64
C TYR A 152 -13.43 -15.90 11.34
N GLN A 153 -13.97 -15.84 12.55
CA GLN A 153 -14.49 -17.01 13.22
C GLN A 153 -15.64 -17.56 12.38
N THR A 154 -15.44 -18.72 11.76
CA THR A 154 -16.56 -19.48 11.20
C THR A 154 -17.38 -19.98 12.37
N GLU A 155 -18.68 -19.72 12.41
CA GLU A 155 -19.63 -20.45 13.26
C GLU A 155 -19.67 -21.92 12.82
N GLY A 156 -18.59 -22.65 13.09
CA GLY A 156 -18.51 -24.08 12.97
C GLY A 156 -19.00 -24.67 14.28
N GLU A 157 -20.03 -25.51 14.21
CA GLU A 157 -20.37 -26.44 15.28
C GLU A 157 -19.07 -27.14 15.71
N GLU A 158 -18.76 -27.16 17.01
CA GLU A 158 -17.65 -27.94 17.54
C GLU A 158 -17.83 -29.40 17.07
N VAL A 159 -17.09 -29.80 16.04
CA VAL A 159 -17.18 -31.18 15.57
C VAL A 159 -16.40 -32.01 16.58
N GLU A 160 -17.13 -32.72 17.45
CA GLU A 160 -16.53 -33.64 18.39
C GLU A 160 -15.57 -34.59 17.65
N THR A 161 -14.39 -34.80 18.23
CA THR A 161 -13.33 -35.63 17.66
C THR A 161 -13.80 -37.05 17.30
N GLU A 162 -14.87 -37.56 17.93
CA GLU A 162 -15.52 -38.82 17.58
C GLU A 162 -16.26 -38.76 16.23
N THR A 163 -16.93 -37.67 15.89
CA THR A 163 -17.60 -37.47 14.59
C THR A 163 -16.59 -37.41 13.45
N VAL A 164 -15.43 -36.79 13.68
CA VAL A 164 -14.32 -36.80 12.72
C VAL A 164 -13.78 -38.21 12.54
N LYS A 165 -13.63 -38.99 13.62
CA LYS A 165 -13.19 -40.40 13.56
C LYS A 165 -14.20 -41.34 12.90
N GLU A 166 -15.50 -41.18 13.15
CA GLU A 166 -16.55 -42.03 12.55
C GLU A 166 -16.67 -41.77 11.04
N THR A 167 -16.58 -40.49 10.63
CA THR A 167 -16.49 -40.11 9.22
C THR A 167 -15.23 -40.70 8.58
N PHE A 168 -14.12 -40.75 9.33
CA PHE A 168 -12.83 -41.30 8.90
C PHE A 168 -12.83 -42.83 8.76
N GLU A 169 -13.45 -43.58 9.68
CA GLU A 169 -13.65 -45.03 9.56
C GLU A 169 -14.55 -45.39 8.38
N THR A 170 -15.45 -44.49 7.98
CA THR A 170 -16.26 -44.64 6.76
C THR A 170 -15.43 -44.41 5.49
N VAL A 171 -14.38 -43.58 5.56
CA VAL A 171 -13.43 -43.28 4.46
C VAL A 171 -12.28 -44.31 4.38
N ASN A 172 -12.28 -45.35 5.23
CA ASN A 172 -11.26 -46.39 5.37
C ASN A 172 -11.17 -47.39 4.18
N ARG A 173 -11.34 -46.87 2.97
CA ARG A 173 -11.00 -47.48 1.68
C ARG A 173 -9.92 -46.69 0.93
N VAL A 174 -9.28 -45.73 1.57
CA VAL A 174 -8.09 -45.03 1.06
C VAL A 174 -6.89 -45.57 1.83
N GLY A 175 -6.23 -46.59 1.26
CA GLY A 175 -5.10 -47.27 1.90
C GLY A 175 -3.86 -46.38 1.98
N ASP A 176 -3.06 -46.58 3.03
CA ASP A 176 -1.65 -46.16 3.29
C ASP A 176 -1.15 -44.80 2.76
N ALA A 177 -2.03 -43.88 2.34
CA ALA A 177 -1.73 -42.48 2.08
C ALA A 177 -1.83 -41.74 3.42
N THR A 178 -0.66 -41.67 4.05
CA THR A 178 -0.21 -40.85 5.17
C THR A 178 -1.15 -39.76 5.67
N SER A 179 -1.40 -39.75 6.98
CA SER A 179 -2.08 -38.68 7.72
C SER A 179 -1.56 -37.26 7.40
N ASP A 180 -0.35 -37.12 6.87
CA ASP A 180 0.25 -35.85 6.43
C ASP A 180 -0.41 -35.28 5.16
N GLU A 181 -0.72 -36.10 4.14
CA GLU A 181 -1.49 -35.64 2.96
C GLU A 181 -2.93 -35.24 3.35
N LEU A 182 -3.43 -35.83 4.43
CA LEU A 182 -4.76 -35.58 4.97
C LEU A 182 -4.82 -34.30 5.80
N LEU A 183 -3.78 -34.01 6.59
CA LEU A 183 -3.61 -32.70 7.25
C LEU A 183 -3.44 -31.60 6.20
N GLU A 184 -2.66 -31.86 5.15
CA GLU A 184 -2.46 -30.92 4.05
C GLU A 184 -3.79 -30.64 3.32
N ALA A 185 -4.65 -31.63 3.09
CA ALA A 185 -5.97 -31.44 2.48
C ALA A 185 -6.99 -30.71 3.38
N ILE A 186 -6.95 -30.94 4.71
CA ILE A 186 -7.81 -30.25 5.68
C ILE A 186 -7.40 -28.78 5.81
N GLU A 187 -6.09 -28.51 5.83
CA GLU A 187 -5.53 -27.16 5.78
C GLU A 187 -5.81 -26.48 4.43
N GLU A 188 -5.72 -27.20 3.31
CA GLU A 188 -6.04 -26.70 1.97
C GLU A 188 -7.55 -26.39 1.81
N ALA A 189 -8.42 -27.10 2.54
CA ALA A 189 -9.85 -26.83 2.64
C ALA A 189 -10.21 -25.69 3.63
N GLY A 190 -9.23 -25.13 4.34
CA GLY A 190 -9.40 -24.00 5.25
C GLY A 190 -9.97 -24.37 6.63
N MET A 191 -9.88 -25.64 7.03
CA MET A 191 -10.32 -26.11 8.35
C MET A 191 -9.10 -26.28 9.26
N LYS A 192 -9.20 -25.82 10.51
CA LYS A 192 -8.11 -25.93 11.49
C LYS A 192 -8.38 -27.07 12.46
N VAL A 193 -7.48 -28.06 12.50
CA VAL A 193 -7.51 -29.14 13.50
C VAL A 193 -6.84 -28.62 14.78
N VAL A 194 -7.59 -28.58 15.88
CA VAL A 194 -7.05 -28.23 17.21
C VAL A 194 -6.71 -29.52 17.95
N TRP A 195 -5.44 -29.73 18.25
CA TRP A 195 -5.00 -30.85 19.09
C TRP A 195 -5.14 -30.45 20.56
N ALA A 196 -5.89 -31.25 21.33
CA ALA A 196 -6.03 -31.11 22.78
C ALA A 196 -4.85 -31.74 23.53
#